data_AF-A0A8E0S2S9-F1
#
_entry.id   AF-A0A8E0S2S9-F1
#
_cell.length_a   1.000
_cell.length_b   1.000
_cell.length_c   1.000
_cell.angle_alpha   90.00
_cell.angle_beta   90.00
_cell.angle_gamma   90.00
#
_symmetry.space_group_name_H-M   'P 1'
#
loop_
_entity.id
_entity.type
_entity.pdbx_description
1 polymer ?
#
loop_
_entity_poly.entity_id
_entity_poly.type
_entity_poly.pdbx_seq_one_letter_code
_entity_poly.pdbx_strand_id
1 'polypeptide(L)'
;MRPVFLKSQLYALIEDRTFVDKHLAQWQNASKVRLLKLEDQTDESVAFMLAEDYQEAFHDTFSSDDILALCKRFCCFCLDENRHLSATKENILKHFSDKEISLLVQVGALTIRSVGVWWISSPVLGRFLRAYKAGQRELLAMLRRKRFKEALLSVGDGRYASFSYHIVMPRFARCIFLLCSEFRS
;
A
#
# COMPACT_ATOMS: atom_id res chain seq x y z
N MET A 1 8.80 5.38 -5.47
CA MET A 1 7.80 4.72 -4.61
C MET A 1 7.25 3.53 -5.38
N ARG A 2 7.18 2.36 -4.73
CA ARG A 2 6.72 1.12 -5.36
C ARG A 2 5.19 1.03 -5.38
N PRO A 3 4.59 0.22 -6.28
CA PRO A 3 3.15 0.10 -6.40
C PRO A 3 2.50 -0.40 -5.10
N VAL A 4 1.42 0.26 -4.69
CA VAL A 4 0.57 -0.13 -3.56
C VAL A 4 -0.86 -0.24 -4.05
N PHE A 5 -1.51 -1.37 -3.76
CA PHE A 5 -2.84 -1.68 -4.23
C PHE A 5 -3.83 -1.59 -3.08
N LEU A 6 -5.03 -1.05 -3.33
CA LEU A 6 -6.08 -0.99 -2.31
C LEU A 6 -6.99 -2.20 -2.43
N LYS A 7 -7.35 -2.79 -1.29
CA LYS A 7 -8.34 -3.87 -1.25
C LYS A 7 -9.69 -3.42 -1.82
N SER A 8 -10.06 -2.16 -1.58
CA SER A 8 -11.27 -1.56 -2.15
C SER A 8 -11.28 -1.47 -3.67
N GLN A 9 -10.10 -1.38 -4.33
CA GLN A 9 -10.01 -1.44 -5.79
C GLN A 9 -10.38 -2.83 -6.31
N LEU A 10 -10.01 -3.91 -5.60
CA LEU A 10 -10.40 -5.26 -5.97
C LEU A 10 -11.89 -5.47 -5.79
N TYR A 11 -12.48 -4.97 -4.70
CA TYR A 11 -13.92 -5.05 -4.47
C TYR A 11 -14.76 -4.26 -5.48
N ALA A 12 -14.18 -3.26 -6.15
CA ALA A 12 -14.85 -2.52 -7.21
C ALA A 12 -14.82 -3.28 -8.56
N LEU A 13 -13.87 -4.21 -8.73
CA LEU A 13 -13.69 -4.99 -9.96
C LEU A 13 -14.32 -6.39 -9.86
N ILE A 14 -14.39 -6.96 -8.65
CA ILE A 14 -14.86 -8.31 -8.38
C ILE A 14 -16.01 -8.23 -7.38
N GLU A 15 -17.19 -8.73 -7.77
CA GLU A 15 -18.40 -8.67 -6.95
C GLU A 15 -18.30 -9.56 -5.69
N ASP A 16 -17.65 -10.72 -5.78
CA ASP A 16 -17.48 -11.63 -4.65
C ASP A 16 -16.31 -11.21 -3.74
N ARG A 17 -16.67 -10.48 -2.66
CA ARG A 17 -15.72 -10.07 -1.61
C ARG A 17 -15.10 -11.24 -0.86
N THR A 18 -15.85 -12.33 -0.66
CA THR A 18 -15.37 -13.50 0.08
C THR A 18 -14.29 -14.22 -0.72
N PHE A 19 -14.47 -14.28 -2.04
CA PHE A 19 -13.46 -14.80 -2.95
C PHE A 19 -12.16 -13.99 -2.88
N VAL A 20 -12.26 -12.65 -2.98
CA VAL A 20 -11.08 -11.75 -2.87
C VAL A 20 -10.35 -11.98 -1.55
N ASP A 21 -11.07 -12.12 -0.44
CA ASP A 21 -10.49 -12.34 0.89
C ASP A 21 -9.76 -13.67 1.00
N LYS A 22 -10.37 -14.75 0.48
CA LYS A 22 -9.74 -16.08 0.44
C LYS A 22 -8.45 -16.07 -0.38
N HIS A 23 -8.46 -15.45 -1.55
CA HIS A 23 -7.28 -15.38 -2.42
C HIS A 23 -6.16 -14.52 -1.82
N LEU A 24 -6.49 -13.37 -1.24
CA LEU A 24 -5.48 -12.55 -0.53
C LEU A 24 -4.88 -13.31 0.64
N ALA A 25 -5.67 -14.07 1.39
CA ALA A 25 -5.15 -14.92 2.47
C ALA A 25 -4.24 -16.04 1.94
N GLN A 26 -4.58 -16.67 0.81
CA GLN A 26 -3.71 -17.67 0.16
C GLN A 26 -2.37 -17.07 -0.27
N TRP A 27 -2.39 -15.91 -0.93
CA TRP A 27 -1.16 -15.23 -1.35
C TRP A 27 -0.32 -14.75 -0.17
N GLN A 28 -0.96 -14.31 0.91
CA GLN A 28 -0.28 -13.96 2.15
C GLN A 28 0.37 -15.20 2.82
N ASN A 29 -0.32 -16.35 2.79
CA ASN A 29 0.22 -17.61 3.31
C ASN A 29 1.38 -18.15 2.47
N ALA A 30 1.42 -17.82 1.18
CA ALA A 30 2.50 -18.15 0.26
C ALA A 30 3.64 -17.10 0.26
N SER A 31 3.65 -16.14 1.19
CA SER A 31 4.62 -15.03 1.27
C SER A 31 4.73 -14.20 -0.03
N LYS A 32 3.70 -14.22 -0.90
CA LYS A 32 3.70 -13.49 -2.19
C LYS A 32 3.30 -12.03 -2.04
N VAL A 33 2.51 -11.71 -1.03
CA VAL A 33 2.01 -10.35 -0.78
C VAL A 33 2.15 -9.96 0.68
N ARG A 34 2.32 -8.66 0.90
CA ARG A 34 2.30 -8.04 2.22
C ARG A 34 1.10 -7.13 2.35
N LEU A 35 0.26 -7.39 3.35
CA LEU A 35 -0.83 -6.49 3.72
C LEU A 35 -0.30 -5.34 4.60
N LEU A 36 -0.81 -4.14 4.34
CA LEU A 36 -0.44 -2.90 5.03
C LEU A 36 -1.72 -2.18 5.46
N LYS A 37 -1.74 -1.66 6.69
CA LYS A 37 -2.84 -0.80 7.14
C LYS A 37 -2.48 0.64 6.77
N LEU A 38 -3.32 1.28 5.97
CA LEU A 38 -3.22 2.72 5.75
C LEU A 38 -3.75 3.39 7.02
N GLU A 39 -3.19 4.54 7.42
CA GLU A 39 -3.44 5.21 8.72
C GLU A 39 -4.93 5.48 9.08
N ASP A 40 -5.89 5.18 8.20
CA ASP A 40 -7.31 5.34 8.51
C ASP A 40 -7.79 4.28 9.49
N GLN A 41 -8.48 4.73 10.54
CA GLN A 41 -9.09 3.87 11.55
C GLN A 41 -10.29 3.07 11.04
N THR A 42 -10.57 3.09 9.72
CA THR A 42 -11.62 2.30 9.10
C THR A 42 -11.05 0.99 8.55
N ASP A 43 -11.78 -0.12 8.77
CA ASP A 43 -11.39 -1.46 8.31
C ASP A 43 -11.39 -1.63 6.78
N GLU A 44 -11.84 -0.61 6.04
CA GLU A 44 -11.88 -0.59 4.58
C GLU A 44 -10.57 -0.11 3.93
N SER A 45 -9.60 0.39 4.72
CA SER A 45 -8.36 0.99 4.22
C SER A 45 -7.15 0.04 4.25
N VAL A 46 -7.39 -1.24 3.96
CA VAL A 46 -6.30 -2.22 3.80
C VAL A 46 -5.70 -2.09 2.40
N ALA A 47 -4.38 -1.97 2.36
CA ALA A 47 -3.61 -2.04 1.14
C ALA A 47 -2.76 -3.31 1.11
N PHE A 48 -2.26 -3.65 -0.06
CA PHE A 48 -1.30 -4.72 -0.23
C PHE A 48 -0.21 -4.34 -1.23
N MET A 49 0.96 -4.95 -1.05
CA MET A 49 2.10 -4.87 -1.96
C MET A 49 2.53 -6.29 -2.32
N LEU A 50 3.10 -6.47 -3.52
CA LEU A 50 3.84 -7.69 -3.82
C LEU A 50 5.08 -7.77 -2.92
N ALA A 51 5.50 -8.98 -2.56
CA ALA A 51 6.66 -9.20 -1.70
C ALA A 51 7.94 -8.56 -2.30
N GLU A 52 8.13 -8.72 -3.61
CA GLU A 52 9.22 -8.10 -4.38
C GLU A 52 9.19 -6.57 -4.23
N ASP A 53 8.03 -5.95 -4.51
CA ASP A 53 7.85 -4.50 -4.40
C ASP A 53 8.01 -4.00 -2.96
N TYR A 54 7.63 -4.80 -1.96
CA TYR A 54 7.80 -4.46 -0.56
C TYR A 54 9.27 -4.41 -0.17
N GLN A 55 10.06 -5.41 -0.56
CA GLN A 55 11.50 -5.44 -0.30
C GLN A 55 12.25 -4.33 -1.05
N GLU A 56 11.92 -4.13 -2.33
CA GLU A 56 12.53 -3.09 -3.16
C GLU A 56 12.18 -1.67 -2.68
N ALA A 57 11.03 -1.46 -2.02
CA ALA A 57 10.69 -0.16 -1.45
C ALA A 57 11.70 0.33 -0.40
N PHE A 58 12.27 -0.58 0.40
CA PHE A 58 13.33 -0.24 1.36
C PHE A 58 14.66 0.00 0.65
N HIS A 59 15.00 -0.83 -0.33
CA HIS A 59 16.22 -0.68 -1.12
C HIS A 59 16.28 0.66 -1.86
N ASP A 60 15.18 1.11 -2.44
CA ASP A 60 15.12 2.38 -3.17
C ASP A 60 15.20 3.60 -2.23
N THR A 61 14.85 3.45 -0.95
CA THR A 61 14.74 4.56 0.00
C THR A 61 16.03 4.77 0.79
N PHE A 62 16.79 3.71 1.07
CA PHE A 62 17.96 3.75 1.93
C PHE A 62 19.21 3.23 1.21
N SER A 63 20.29 3.99 1.28
CA SER A 63 21.58 3.63 0.66
C SER A 63 22.64 3.14 1.66
N SER A 64 22.33 3.11 2.95
CA SER A 64 23.24 2.63 4.00
C SER A 64 23.11 1.11 4.15
N ASP A 65 24.24 0.40 4.08
CA ASP A 65 24.28 -1.06 4.13
C ASP A 65 23.72 -1.63 5.44
N ASP A 66 24.03 -1.00 6.58
CA ASP A 66 23.55 -1.43 7.90
C ASP A 66 22.02 -1.34 8.02
N ILE A 67 21.45 -0.23 7.56
CA ILE A 67 19.99 -0.02 7.55
C ILE A 67 19.33 -1.00 6.57
N LEU A 68 19.95 -1.22 5.41
CA LEU A 68 19.43 -2.13 4.40
C LEU A 68 19.42 -3.58 4.92
N ALA A 69 20.46 -4.02 5.64
CA ALA A 69 20.51 -5.33 6.26
C ALA A 69 19.41 -5.51 7.32
N LEU A 70 19.17 -4.48 8.14
CA LEU A 70 18.05 -4.46 9.09
C LEU A 70 16.70 -4.52 8.38
N CYS A 71 16.49 -3.73 7.33
CA CYS A 71 15.27 -3.72 6.55
C CYS A 71 15.01 -5.05 5.85
N LYS A 72 16.04 -5.73 5.34
CA LYS A 72 15.92 -7.07 4.73
C LYS A 72 15.45 -8.10 5.76
N ARG A 73 16.09 -8.14 6.94
CA ARG A 73 15.64 -8.99 8.06
C ARG A 73 14.19 -8.70 8.45
N PHE A 74 13.84 -7.42 8.53
CA PHE A 74 12.46 -6.99 8.81
C PHE A 74 11.47 -7.44 7.74
N CYS A 75 11.84 -7.38 6.46
CA CYS A 75 11.00 -7.88 5.38
C CYS A 75 10.76 -9.38 5.49
N CYS A 76 11.80 -10.18 5.76
CA CYS A 76 11.64 -11.63 5.97
C CYS A 76 10.72 -11.92 7.17
N PHE A 77 10.94 -11.26 8.31
CA PHE A 77 10.06 -11.36 9.47
C PHE A 77 8.60 -11.02 9.12
N CYS A 78 8.37 -9.97 8.34
CA CYS A 78 7.02 -9.57 7.95
C CYS A 78 6.39 -10.56 6.95
N LEU A 79 7.14 -11.08 5.99
CA LEU A 79 6.58 -11.96 4.97
C LEU A 79 6.31 -13.37 5.53
N ASP A 80 7.24 -13.90 6.31
CA ASP A 80 7.25 -15.31 6.66
C ASP A 80 6.66 -15.59 8.04
N GLU A 81 7.00 -14.76 9.03
CA GLU A 81 6.70 -15.03 10.44
C GLU A 81 5.48 -14.24 10.96
N ASN A 82 5.47 -12.92 10.75
CA ASN A 82 4.40 -12.05 11.24
C ASN A 82 3.52 -11.54 10.09
N ARG A 83 2.61 -12.39 9.63
CA ARG A 83 1.67 -12.05 8.55
C ARG A 83 0.64 -11.00 8.96
N HIS A 84 0.42 -10.78 10.25
CA HIS A 84 -0.54 -9.81 10.74
C HIS A 84 -0.16 -8.36 10.38
N LEU A 85 -1.17 -7.48 10.32
CA LEU A 85 -1.01 -6.06 10.02
C LEU A 85 -0.22 -5.31 11.12
N SER A 86 -0.23 -5.83 12.34
CA SER A 86 0.51 -5.29 13.49
C SER A 86 1.55 -6.27 14.01
N ALA A 87 2.58 -5.74 14.66
CA ALA A 87 3.50 -6.47 15.51
C ALA A 87 3.30 -6.03 16.97
N THR A 88 3.19 -6.99 17.89
CA THR A 88 3.20 -6.74 19.34
C THR A 88 4.62 -6.74 19.88
N LYS A 89 4.83 -6.10 21.03
CA LYS A 89 6.13 -6.03 21.73
C LYS A 89 6.74 -7.39 21.98
N GLU A 90 5.94 -8.35 22.44
CA GLU A 90 6.41 -9.73 22.68
C GLU A 90 6.87 -10.43 21.41
N ASN A 91 6.22 -10.16 20.27
CA ASN A 91 6.60 -10.79 19.01
C ASN A 91 7.85 -10.14 18.43
N ILE A 92 7.87 -8.80 18.34
CA ILE A 92 8.95 -8.08 17.66
C ILE A 92 10.28 -8.13 18.42
N LEU A 93 10.25 -8.13 19.76
CA LEU A 93 11.46 -8.18 20.59
C LEU A 93 12.21 -9.52 20.51
N LYS A 94 11.58 -10.58 19.98
CA LYS A 94 12.26 -11.85 19.71
C LYS A 94 13.26 -11.75 18.56
N HIS A 95 13.05 -10.79 17.65
CA HIS A 95 13.82 -10.67 16.39
C HIS A 95 14.61 -9.37 16.30
N PHE A 96 14.23 -8.33 17.06
CA PHE A 96 14.81 -6.99 16.97
C PHE A 96 15.02 -6.40 18.36
N SER A 97 16.16 -5.73 18.55
CA SER A 97 16.45 -4.95 19.75
C SER A 97 15.63 -3.65 19.81
N ASP A 98 15.47 -3.06 21.00
CA ASP A 98 14.77 -1.77 21.16
C ASP A 98 15.37 -0.65 20.29
N LYS A 99 16.69 -0.66 20.09
CA LYS A 99 17.40 0.29 19.20
C LYS A 99 16.99 0.09 17.74
N GLU A 100 16.94 -1.16 17.28
CA GLU A 100 16.52 -1.51 15.92
C GLU A 100 15.03 -1.19 15.71
N ILE A 101 14.16 -1.43 16.69
CA ILE A 101 12.74 -1.07 16.63
C ILE A 101 12.58 0.45 16.50
N SER A 102 13.33 1.22 17.28
CA SER A 102 13.34 2.69 17.19
C SER A 102 13.76 3.16 15.80
N LEU A 103 14.79 2.52 15.22
CA LEU A 103 15.23 2.79 13.86
C LEU A 103 14.17 2.40 12.82
N LEU A 104 13.51 1.24 12.97
CA LEU A 104 12.41 0.79 12.10
C LEU A 104 11.21 1.76 12.12
N VAL A 105 10.92 2.38 13.26
CA VAL A 105 9.92 3.46 13.36
C VAL A 105 10.41 4.72 12.62
N GLN A 106 11.67 5.12 12.81
CA GLN A 106 12.25 6.31 12.18
C GLN A 106 12.26 6.22 10.65
N VAL A 107 12.61 5.05 10.10
CA VAL A 107 12.61 4.80 8.65
C VAL A 107 11.20 4.62 8.07
N GLY A 108 10.18 4.55 8.92
CA GLY A 108 8.77 4.39 8.52
C GLY A 108 8.39 2.96 8.14
N ALA A 109 9.19 1.95 8.53
CA ALA A 109 8.83 0.54 8.43
C ALA A 109 7.72 0.18 9.43
N LEU A 110 7.77 0.81 10.60
CA LEU A 110 6.80 0.67 11.68
C LEU A 110 6.11 2.00 11.96
N THR A 111 4.86 1.93 12.36
CA THR A 111 4.09 3.09 12.83
C THR A 111 3.49 2.77 14.19
N ILE A 112 3.61 3.68 15.15
CA ILE A 112 3.11 3.45 16.51
C ILE A 112 1.58 3.43 16.48
N ARG A 113 0.97 2.33 16.95
CA ARG A 113 -0.49 2.23 17.14
C ARG A 113 -0.87 2.57 18.59
N SER A 114 -0.22 1.89 19.52
CA SER A 114 -0.43 2.02 20.96
C SER A 114 0.83 1.57 21.70
N VAL A 115 0.85 1.69 23.02
CA VAL A 115 1.98 1.21 23.83
C VAL A 115 2.22 -0.27 23.56
N GLY A 116 3.41 -0.61 23.06
CA GLY A 116 3.81 -1.99 22.75
C GLY A 116 3.15 -2.62 21.53
N VAL A 117 2.47 -1.83 20.67
CA VAL A 117 1.90 -2.33 19.40
C VAL A 117 2.22 -1.37 18.27
N TRP A 118 2.77 -1.92 17.19
CA TRP A 118 3.11 -1.17 15.98
C TRP A 118 2.35 -1.71 14.79
N TRP A 119 1.91 -0.81 13.91
CA TRP A 119 1.51 -1.15 12.56
C TRP A 119 2.73 -1.37 11.68
N ILE A 120 2.64 -2.39 10.83
CA ILE A 120 3.64 -2.63 9.79
C ILE A 120 3.28 -1.79 8.57
N SER A 121 4.26 -1.05 8.09
CA SER A 121 4.13 -0.09 7.00
C SER A 121 5.24 -0.31 5.97
N SER A 122 5.22 0.52 4.94
CA SER A 122 6.27 0.65 3.93
C SER A 122 6.93 2.02 4.08
N PRO A 123 8.23 2.15 3.78
CA PRO A 123 8.89 3.44 3.76
C PRO A 123 8.17 4.39 2.81
N VAL A 124 8.18 5.68 3.14
CA VAL A 124 7.53 6.76 2.37
C VAL A 124 5.99 6.69 2.32
N LEU A 125 5.36 5.54 2.60
CA LEU A 125 3.92 5.33 2.47
C LEU A 125 3.11 6.33 3.31
N GLY A 126 3.46 6.54 4.58
CA GLY A 126 2.76 7.51 5.43
C GLY A 126 2.83 8.95 4.89
N ARG A 127 3.99 9.38 4.38
CA ARG A 127 4.14 10.72 3.76
C ARG A 127 3.32 10.84 2.50
N PHE A 128 3.34 9.81 1.65
CA PHE A 128 2.55 9.75 0.44
C PHE A 128 1.05 9.84 0.74
N LEU A 129 0.54 9.05 1.69
CA LEU A 129 -0.88 9.04 2.04
C LEU A 129 -1.36 10.40 2.55
N ARG A 130 -0.54 11.08 3.38
CA ARG A 130 -0.87 12.43 3.85
C ARG A 130 -0.95 13.43 2.70
N ALA A 131 0.03 13.43 1.80
CA ALA A 131 0.03 14.29 0.62
C ALA A 131 -1.15 13.99 -0.32
N TYR A 132 -1.44 12.70 -0.55
CA TYR A 132 -2.54 12.24 -1.36
C TYR A 132 -3.90 12.70 -0.81
N LYS A 133 -4.15 12.48 0.49
CA LYS A 133 -5.38 12.94 1.15
C LYS A 133 -5.54 14.46 1.12
N ALA A 134 -4.44 15.20 1.32
CA ALA A 134 -4.45 16.66 1.20
C ALA A 134 -4.82 17.10 -0.23
N GLY A 135 -4.23 16.48 -1.25
CA GLY A 135 -4.55 16.73 -2.66
C GLY A 135 -6.01 16.39 -3.00
N GLN A 136 -6.53 15.26 -2.54
CA GLN A 136 -7.93 14.88 -2.74
C GLN A 136 -8.90 15.90 -2.15
N ARG A 137 -8.62 16.40 -0.94
CA ARG A 137 -9.43 17.43 -0.29
C ARG A 137 -9.43 18.72 -1.09
N GLU A 138 -8.27 19.16 -1.59
CA GLU A 138 -8.17 20.37 -2.41
C GLU A 138 -8.88 20.20 -3.75
N LEU A 139 -8.69 19.06 -4.44
CA LEU A 139 -9.40 18.76 -5.69
C LEU A 139 -10.92 18.75 -5.51
N LEU A 140 -11.42 18.13 -4.43
CA LEU A 140 -12.84 18.17 -4.10
C LEU A 140 -13.32 19.59 -3.80
N ALA A 141 -12.52 20.40 -3.10
CA ALA A 141 -12.83 21.80 -2.85
C ALA A 141 -12.83 22.63 -4.14
N MET A 142 -11.96 22.34 -5.10
CA MET A 142 -11.96 22.95 -6.43
C MET A 142 -13.20 22.56 -7.23
N LEU A 143 -13.54 21.26 -7.30
CA LEU A 143 -14.74 20.76 -8.00
C LEU A 143 -16.05 21.34 -7.45
N ARG A 144 -16.09 21.61 -6.14
CA ARG A 144 -17.25 22.22 -5.47
C ARG A 144 -17.40 23.72 -5.75
N ARG A 145 -16.36 24.42 -6.22
CA ARG A 145 -16.44 25.84 -6.59
C ARG A 145 -17.15 25.98 -7.95
N LYS A 146 -18.19 26.83 -8.02
CA LYS A 146 -19.00 27.08 -9.24
C LYS A 146 -18.15 27.36 -10.49
N ARG A 147 -17.06 28.10 -10.32
CA ARG A 147 -16.12 28.49 -11.39
C ARG A 147 -15.43 27.32 -12.10
N PHE A 148 -15.27 26.16 -11.43
CA PHE A 148 -14.68 24.98 -12.05
C PHE A 148 -15.70 24.21 -12.89
N LYS A 149 -16.99 24.21 -12.50
CA LYS A 149 -18.07 23.68 -13.35
C LYS A 149 -18.21 24.50 -14.63
N GLU A 150 -18.14 25.82 -14.54
CA GLU A 150 -18.15 26.71 -15.70
C GLU A 150 -16.93 26.50 -16.61
N ALA A 151 -15.74 26.33 -16.04
CA ALA A 151 -14.52 26.03 -16.79
C ALA A 151 -14.56 24.65 -17.48
N LEU A 152 -15.13 23.62 -16.85
CA LEU A 152 -15.33 22.31 -17.49
C LEU A 152 -16.39 22.37 -18.59
N LEU A 153 -17.46 23.14 -18.39
CA LEU A 153 -18.48 23.36 -19.42
C LEU A 153 -17.94 24.15 -20.60
N SER A 154 -17.05 25.12 -20.39
CA SER A 154 -16.37 25.86 -21.47
C SER A 154 -15.32 25.03 -22.20
N VAL A 155 -14.78 23.98 -21.58
CA VAL A 155 -13.85 23.01 -22.20
C VAL A 155 -14.62 21.87 -22.90
N GLY A 156 -15.90 21.67 -22.57
CA GLY A 156 -16.76 20.62 -23.10
C GLY A 156 -17.17 20.77 -24.57
N ASP A 157 -16.86 21.90 -25.21
CA ASP A 157 -17.25 22.20 -26.59
C ASP A 157 -16.26 21.71 -27.67
N GLY A 158 -15.25 20.92 -27.30
CA GLY A 158 -14.37 20.37 -28.33
C GLY A 158 -13.29 19.42 -27.84
N ARG A 159 -13.51 18.13 -28.14
CA ARG A 159 -12.48 17.11 -28.42
C ARG A 159 -11.70 16.50 -27.25
N TYR A 160 -12.34 15.70 -26.39
CA TYR A 160 -11.62 14.65 -25.64
C TYR A 160 -12.48 13.38 -25.47
N ALA A 161 -12.74 12.68 -26.56
CA ALA A 161 -13.17 11.28 -26.53
C ALA A 161 -12.01 10.42 -27.05
N SER A 162 -10.93 10.30 -26.28
CA SER A 162 -9.89 9.24 -26.38
C SER A 162 -8.69 9.58 -25.50
N PHE A 163 -8.84 9.61 -24.17
CA PHE A 163 -7.68 9.68 -23.27
C PHE A 163 -7.99 9.04 -21.91
N SER A 164 -8.63 7.86 -21.89
CA SER A 164 -8.98 7.18 -20.63
C SER A 164 -8.36 5.81 -20.40
N TYR A 165 -7.48 5.30 -21.28
CA TYR A 165 -6.99 3.91 -21.11
C TYR A 165 -5.49 3.69 -21.25
N HIS A 166 -4.63 4.72 -21.35
CA HIS A 166 -3.21 4.50 -21.69
C HIS A 166 -2.19 5.03 -20.68
N ILE A 167 -2.60 5.34 -19.44
CA ILE A 167 -1.66 5.73 -18.37
C ILE A 167 -1.94 4.95 -17.09
N VAL A 168 -1.99 3.62 -17.17
CA VAL A 168 -1.82 2.78 -15.98
C VAL A 168 -0.83 1.66 -16.32
N MET A 169 0.36 1.84 -15.77
CA MET A 169 1.61 1.08 -15.89
C MET A 169 1.52 -0.44 -16.15
N PRO A 170 2.51 -1.02 -16.86
CA PRO A 170 2.61 -2.47 -17.12
C PRO A 170 2.67 -3.36 -15.86
N ARG A 171 3.01 -2.80 -14.69
CA ARG A 171 3.01 -3.54 -13.40
C ARG A 171 1.63 -3.68 -12.75
N PHE A 172 0.72 -2.73 -12.98
CA PHE A 172 -0.69 -2.88 -12.57
C PHE A 172 -1.37 -3.95 -13.45
N ALA A 173 -1.04 -3.95 -14.75
CA ALA A 173 -1.40 -5.03 -15.65
C ALA A 173 -0.78 -6.36 -15.22
N ARG A 174 0.43 -6.43 -14.66
CA ARG A 174 0.99 -7.69 -14.11
C ARG A 174 0.24 -8.19 -12.87
N CYS A 175 -0.17 -7.32 -11.95
CA CYS A 175 -1.03 -7.72 -10.82
C CYS A 175 -2.43 -8.16 -11.30
N ILE A 176 -3.06 -7.41 -12.20
CA ILE A 176 -4.34 -7.78 -12.80
C ILE A 176 -4.21 -9.01 -13.68
N PHE A 177 -3.08 -9.23 -14.37
CA PHE A 177 -2.84 -10.40 -15.21
C PHE A 177 -2.48 -11.62 -14.36
N LEU A 178 -1.78 -11.47 -13.23
CA LEU A 178 -1.61 -12.53 -12.23
C LEU A 178 -2.96 -12.89 -11.59
N LEU A 179 -3.81 -11.90 -11.29
CA LEU A 179 -5.20 -12.12 -10.90
C LEU A 179 -5.96 -12.84 -12.04
N CYS A 180 -6.06 -12.26 -13.23
CA CYS A 180 -6.83 -12.79 -14.37
C CYS A 180 -6.32 -14.13 -14.95
N SER A 181 -5.02 -14.44 -14.85
CA SER A 181 -4.45 -15.71 -15.33
C SER A 181 -4.68 -16.86 -14.34
N GLU A 182 -4.72 -16.59 -13.03
CA GLU A 182 -5.17 -17.56 -12.02
C GLU A 182 -6.71 -17.64 -11.92
N PHE A 183 -7.46 -16.64 -12.43
CA PHE A 183 -8.94 -16.59 -12.40
C PHE A 183 -9.65 -17.28 -13.59
N ARG A 184 -8.93 -17.87 -14.55
CA ARG A 184 -9.52 -18.50 -15.77
C ARG A 184 -9.33 -20.01 -15.85
N SER A 185 -9.26 -20.71 -14.72
CA SER A 185 -9.29 -22.19 -14.66
C SER A 185 -10.32 -22.67 -13.66
#